data_AF-A0A537SYP3-F1
#
_entry.id   AF-A0A537SYP3-F1
#
_cell.length_a   1.000
_cell.length_b   1.000
_cell.length_c   1.000
_cell.angle_alpha   90.00
_cell.angle_beta   90.00
_cell.angle_gamma   90.00
#
_symmetry.space_group_name_H-M   'P 1'
#
loop_
_entity.id
_entity.type
_entity.pdbx_description
1 polymer ?
#
loop_
_entity_poly.entity_id
_entity_poly.type
_entity_poly.pdbx_seq_one_letter_code
_entity_poly.pdbx_strand_id
1 'polypeptide(L)'
;MAMIEAGQDVLILKRASASRSSGHWSDDDFDVLANGVVVGRIFKANATPVGSPWMWTLAFGHHKDHTPTHGYAATREAAMAAFAKSWRRE
;
A
#
# COMPACT_ATOMS: atom_id res chain seq x y z
N MET A 1 -2.83 14.33 1.59
CA MET A 1 -3.10 13.38 0.49
C MET A 1 -1.78 13.18 -0.24
N ALA A 2 -1.31 11.94 -0.38
CA ALA A 2 -0.14 11.66 -1.22
C ALA A 2 -0.59 10.85 -2.44
N MET A 3 0.01 11.10 -3.60
CA MET A 3 -0.31 10.41 -4.86
C MET A 3 0.83 9.49 -5.25
N ILE A 4 0.50 8.36 -5.86
CA ILE A 4 1.43 7.41 -6.44
C ILE A 4 1.05 7.32 -7.92
N GLU A 5 1.96 7.76 -8.77
CA GLU A 5 1.82 7.59 -10.22
C GLU A 5 2.01 6.10 -10.53
N ALA A 6 1.04 5.45 -11.19
CA ALA A 6 1.07 4.03 -11.49
C ALA A 6 0.77 3.74 -12.98
N GLY A 7 1.45 4.44 -13.89
CA GLY A 7 1.20 4.32 -15.33
C GLY A 7 0.07 5.25 -15.74
N GLN A 8 -1.03 4.70 -16.27
CA GLN A 8 -2.25 5.48 -16.56
C GLN A 8 -3.15 5.67 -15.33
N ASP A 9 -2.89 4.92 -14.26
CA ASP A 9 -3.63 5.02 -13.00
C ASP A 9 -2.93 5.97 -12.01
N VAL A 10 -3.74 6.81 -11.35
CA VAL A 10 -3.30 7.57 -10.18
C VAL A 10 -3.79 6.83 -8.93
N LEU A 11 -2.87 6.37 -8.09
CA LEU A 11 -3.22 5.80 -6.80
C LEU A 11 -3.12 6.87 -5.72
N ILE A 12 -4.04 6.81 -4.76
CA ILE A 12 -4.14 7.76 -3.67
C ILE A 12 -3.80 7.05 -2.37
N LEU A 13 -2.90 7.66 -1.59
CA LEU A 13 -2.57 7.21 -0.25
C LEU A 13 -3.42 7.98 0.77
N LYS A 14 -4.28 7.25 1.48
CA LYS A 14 -5.19 7.78 2.50
C LYS A 14 -4.92 7.11 3.84
N ARG A 15 -4.79 7.88 4.92
CA ARG A 15 -4.63 7.32 6.28
C ARG A 15 -5.82 6.41 6.61
N ALA A 16 -5.56 5.25 7.18
CA ALA A 16 -6.58 4.27 7.54
C ALA A 16 -7.62 4.89 8.51
N SER A 17 -7.19 5.72 9.45
CA SER A 17 -8.08 6.46 10.38
C SER A 17 -9.06 7.42 9.69
N ALA A 18 -8.72 7.94 8.50
CA ALA A 18 -9.61 8.79 7.71
C ALA A 18 -10.47 7.98 6.71
N SER A 19 -10.12 6.71 6.50
CA SER A 19 -10.77 5.80 5.54
C SER A 19 -11.77 4.87 6.21
N ARG A 20 -11.49 4.46 7.46
CA ARG A 20 -12.21 3.43 8.20
C ARG A 20 -12.81 4.03 9.47
N SER A 21 -14.11 3.86 9.66
CA SER A 21 -14.89 4.51 10.73
C SER A 21 -14.70 3.89 12.13
N SER A 22 -14.05 2.74 12.24
CA SER A 22 -13.89 2.00 13.50
C SER A 22 -12.46 1.53 13.69
N GLY A 23 -12.03 1.45 14.96
CA GLY A 23 -10.71 0.93 15.35
C GLY A 23 -9.68 2.03 15.63
N HIS A 24 -8.67 1.68 16.40
CA HIS A 24 -7.49 2.52 16.57
C HIS A 24 -6.47 2.13 15.49
N TRP A 25 -6.22 3.05 14.56
CA TRP A 25 -5.27 2.85 13.46
C TRP A 25 -3.99 3.62 13.73
N SER A 26 -2.85 3.02 13.37
CA SER A 26 -1.57 3.71 13.42
C SER A 26 -1.53 4.88 12.43
N ASP A 27 -0.80 5.93 12.79
CA ASP A 27 -0.51 7.05 11.89
C ASP A 27 0.34 6.63 10.67
N ASP A 28 1.03 5.50 10.79
CA ASP A 28 1.82 4.87 9.74
C ASP A 28 1.00 3.85 8.93
N ASP A 29 -0.33 3.87 9.01
CA ASP A 29 -1.23 2.93 8.33
C ASP A 29 -2.05 3.62 7.23
N PHE A 30 -1.92 3.13 6.00
CA PHE A 30 -2.49 3.76 4.83
C PHE A 30 -3.22 2.75 3.95
N ASP A 31 -4.43 3.14 3.53
CA ASP A 31 -5.11 2.53 2.39
C ASP A 31 -4.55 3.12 1.09
N VAL A 32 -4.37 2.26 0.10
CA VAL A 32 -4.06 2.65 -1.29
C VAL A 32 -5.34 2.55 -2.10
N LEU A 33 -5.75 3.64 -2.74
CA LEU A 33 -7.00 3.73 -3.50
C LEU A 33 -6.72 3.92 -4.99
N ALA A 34 -7.43 3.19 -5.84
CA ALA A 34 -7.54 3.45 -7.28
C ALA A 34 -9.00 3.80 -7.59
N ASN A 35 -9.25 4.93 -8.25
CA ASN A 35 -10.62 5.39 -8.57
C ASN A 35 -11.59 5.39 -7.37
N GLY A 36 -11.07 5.73 -6.17
CA GLY A 36 -11.85 5.75 -4.92
C GLY A 36 -12.07 4.38 -4.26
N VAL A 37 -11.58 3.30 -4.86
CA VAL A 37 -11.70 1.94 -4.33
C VAL A 37 -10.39 1.54 -3.65
N VAL A 38 -10.45 0.95 -2.45
CA VAL A 38 -9.26 0.43 -1.77
C VAL A 38 -8.73 -0.79 -2.52
N VAL A 39 -7.52 -0.67 -3.07
CA VAL A 39 -6.84 -1.73 -3.83
C VAL A 39 -5.70 -2.37 -3.04
N GLY A 40 -5.36 -1.83 -1.87
CA GLY A 40 -4.34 -2.41 -1.00
C GLY A 40 -4.00 -1.53 0.20
N ARG A 41 -2.89 -1.85 0.87
CA ARG A 41 -2.47 -1.21 2.12
C ARG A 41 -0.95 -1.07 2.19
N ILE A 42 -0.48 0.00 2.82
CA ILE A 42 0.93 0.24 3.17
C ILE A 42 0.99 0.61 4.65
N PHE A 43 1.76 -0.11 5.45
CA PHE A 43 1.82 0.11 6.88
C PHE A 43 3.14 -0.34 7.52
N LYS A 44 3.48 0.19 8.70
CA LYS A 44 4.54 -0.41 9.53
C LYS A 44 4.03 -1.67 10.22
N ALA A 45 4.69 -2.81 10.00
CA ALA A 45 4.35 -4.05 10.66
C ALA A 45 5.20 -4.25 11.94
N ASN A 46 4.61 -4.88 12.95
CA ASN A 46 5.30 -5.13 14.23
C ASN A 46 6.37 -6.24 14.12
N ALA A 47 6.18 -7.19 13.21
CA ALA A 47 7.11 -8.26 12.91
C ALA A 47 7.65 -8.08 11.48
N THR A 48 8.83 -7.49 11.36
CA THR A 48 9.43 -7.12 10.07
C THR A 48 10.88 -7.59 9.97
N PRO A 49 11.40 -7.85 8.77
CA PRO A 49 12.84 -7.99 8.56
C PRO A 49 13.59 -6.76 9.10
N VAL A 50 14.78 -6.98 9.66
CA VAL A 50 15.63 -5.88 10.16
C VAL A 50 15.89 -4.89 9.03
N GLY A 51 15.64 -3.60 9.30
CA GLY A 51 15.82 -2.52 8.33
C GLY A 51 14.68 -2.33 7.31
N SER A 52 13.64 -3.18 7.33
CA SER A 52 12.51 -3.10 6.39
C SER A 52 11.14 -3.08 7.10
N PRO A 53 10.83 -2.03 7.88
CA PRO A 53 9.64 -2.01 8.73
C PRO A 53 8.33 -1.81 7.97
N TRP A 54 8.38 -1.35 6.71
CA TRP A 54 7.18 -1.07 5.92
C TRP A 54 6.74 -2.30 5.15
N MET A 55 5.50 -2.73 5.36
CA MET A 55 4.84 -3.74 4.55
C MET A 55 3.90 -3.07 3.55
N TRP A 56 3.83 -3.63 2.35
CA TRP A 56 2.81 -3.30 1.36
C TRP A 56 2.09 -4.58 0.90
N THR A 57 0.81 -4.47 0.57
CA THR A 57 0.02 -5.60 0.09
C THR A 57 -1.15 -5.17 -0.79
N LEU A 58 -1.39 -5.87 -1.89
CA LEU A 58 -2.59 -5.77 -2.71
C LEU A 58 -3.78 -6.42 -1.99
N ALA A 59 -4.97 -5.84 -2.12
CA ALA A 59 -6.19 -6.47 -1.63
C ALA A 59 -6.44 -7.78 -2.39
N PHE A 60 -7.02 -8.77 -1.70
CA PHE A 60 -7.16 -10.15 -2.21
C PHE A 60 -7.83 -10.24 -3.59
N GLY A 61 -8.84 -9.39 -3.85
CA GLY A 61 -9.51 -9.32 -5.16
C GLY A 61 -8.60 -8.90 -6.33
N HIS A 62 -7.43 -8.33 -6.06
CA HIS A 62 -6.45 -7.88 -7.04
C HIS A 62 -5.20 -8.76 -7.12
N HIS A 63 -5.22 -9.98 -6.57
CA HIS A 63 -4.05 -10.87 -6.62
C HIS A 63 -3.85 -11.52 -7.99
N LYS A 64 -4.90 -11.66 -8.80
CA LYS A 64 -4.83 -12.35 -10.08
C LYS A 64 -3.93 -11.59 -11.05
N ASP A 65 -2.88 -12.26 -11.52
CA ASP A 65 -1.87 -11.76 -12.46
C ASP A 65 -0.96 -10.63 -11.90
N HIS A 66 -0.99 -10.38 -10.59
CA HIS A 66 -0.05 -9.47 -9.93
C HIS A 66 0.98 -10.29 -9.15
N THR A 67 2.25 -10.13 -9.49
CA THR A 67 3.37 -10.73 -8.74
C THR A 67 4.50 -9.72 -8.61
N PRO A 68 5.03 -9.48 -7.40
CA PRO A 68 4.56 -9.98 -6.10
C PRO A 68 3.27 -9.28 -5.64
N THR A 69 2.45 -9.92 -4.78
CA THR A 69 1.22 -9.30 -4.22
C THR A 69 1.45 -8.54 -2.91
N HIS A 70 2.63 -8.69 -2.32
CA HIS A 70 3.02 -8.07 -1.06
C HIS A 70 4.55 -8.06 -0.93
N GLY A 71 5.07 -7.26 -0.01
CA GLY A 71 6.49 -7.21 0.29
C GLY A 71 6.83 -6.27 1.42
N TYR A 72 8.13 -6.17 1.71
CA TYR A 72 8.69 -5.29 2.75
C TYR A 72 9.64 -4.25 2.15
N ALA A 73 9.77 -3.10 2.79
CA ALA A 73 10.66 -2.02 2.38
C ALA A 73 11.19 -1.22 3.57
N ALA A 74 12.34 -0.55 3.37
CA ALA A 74 12.99 0.27 4.38
C ALA A 74 12.24 1.56 4.70
N THR A 75 11.57 2.15 3.71
CA THR A 75 10.83 3.41 3.84
C THR A 75 9.43 3.29 3.26
N ARG A 76 8.55 4.22 3.65
CA ARG A 76 7.19 4.31 3.12
C ARG A 76 7.22 4.55 1.61
N GLU A 77 8.11 5.42 1.17
CA GLU A 77 8.27 5.80 -0.23
C GLU A 77 8.75 4.60 -1.06
N ALA A 78 9.65 3.77 -0.52
CA ALA A 78 10.05 2.52 -1.17
C ALA A 78 8.90 1.51 -1.23
N ALA A 79 8.07 1.43 -0.19
CA ALA A 79 6.86 0.61 -0.20
C ALA A 79 5.83 1.11 -1.24
N MET A 80 5.67 2.43 -1.39
CA MET A 80 4.81 3.04 -2.41
C MET A 80 5.31 2.71 -3.82
N ALA A 81 6.62 2.80 -4.06
CA ALA A 81 7.22 2.45 -5.35
C ALA A 81 7.05 0.96 -5.67
N ALA A 82 7.29 0.08 -4.70
CA ALA A 82 7.11 -1.36 -4.86
C ALA A 82 5.64 -1.73 -5.13
N PHE A 83 4.71 -1.11 -4.41
CA PHE A 83 3.27 -1.26 -4.67
C PHE A 83 2.91 -0.83 -6.09
N ALA A 84 3.37 0.35 -6.52
CA ALA A 84 3.09 0.88 -7.86
C ALA A 84 3.60 -0.06 -8.95
N LYS A 85 4.81 -0.60 -8.77
CA LYS A 85 5.42 -1.56 -9.69
C LYS A 85 4.59 -2.84 -9.81
N SER A 86 4.17 -3.39 -8.67
CA SER A 86 3.27 -4.55 -8.64
C SER A 86 1.91 -4.24 -9.27
N TRP A 87 1.34 -3.06 -9.04
CA TRP A 87 0.09 -2.62 -9.66
C TRP A 87 0.18 -2.56 -11.18
N ARG A 88 1.31 -2.09 -11.72
CA ARG A 88 1.59 -2.08 -13.17
C ARG A 88 1.97 -3.45 -13.74
N ARG A 89 2.22 -4.45 -12.87
CA ARG A 89 2.69 -5.79 -13.24
C ARG A 89 4.10 -5.78 -13.83
N GLU A 90 4.98 -4.93 -13.27
CA GLU A 90 6.39 -4.75 -13.66
C GLU A 90 7.37 -5.46 -12.73
#